data_AF-A0A0D7KPU8-F1
#
_entry.id   AF-A0A0D7KPU8-F1
#
_cell.length_a   1.000
_cell.length_b   1.000
_cell.length_c   1.000
_cell.angle_alpha   90.00
_cell.angle_beta   90.00
_cell.angle_gamma   90.00
#
_symmetry.space_group_name_H-M   'P 1'
#
loop_
_entity.id
_entity.type
_entity.pdbx_description
1 polymer ?
#
loop_
_entity_poly.entity_id
_entity_poly.type
_entity_poly.pdbx_seq_one_letter_code
_entity_poly.pdbx_strand_id
1 'polypeptide(L)'
;MKINSFQKELFSTSPEEILTSKLQAYLDQQMKGLIIDVRDNRGGEDQLVADIARHFVQEEHFYEITSYYNRYTHKFELNHNETRTLTPTKPSFNGNIAILINSQTVSSGEGIPLALKGLPNVTIIGFTPTNGSFGLYTAPITIQLPEGYVVQVPDGRSLNRNHEIQVDSDFSGKGGVTPDIQIPLTKETFKTKYVDGIDVELEYAIKALQ
;
A
#
# COMPACT_ATOMS: atom_id res chain seq x y z
N MET A 1 -10.93 9.54 1.83
CA MET A 1 -10.30 9.06 3.07
C MET A 1 -8.79 9.15 2.93
N LYS A 2 -8.08 9.69 3.93
CA LYS A 2 -6.60 9.76 3.93
C LYS A 2 -6.05 8.84 5.02
N ILE A 3 -5.09 7.99 4.67
CA ILE A 3 -4.39 7.07 5.59
C ILE A 3 -2.91 7.42 5.57
N ASN A 4 -2.42 8.02 6.65
CA ASN A 4 -1.04 8.52 6.74
C ASN A 4 -0.03 7.44 7.20
N SER A 5 -0.49 6.37 7.85
CA SER A 5 0.36 5.32 8.41
C SER A 5 -0.46 4.08 8.77
N PHE A 6 0.17 2.92 8.82
CA PHE A 6 -0.40 1.65 9.30
C PHE A 6 0.14 1.25 10.68
N GLN A 7 0.32 2.21 11.59
CA GLN A 7 0.82 1.96 12.95
C GLN A 7 -0.35 1.89 13.95
N LYS A 8 -0.40 0.84 14.78
CA LYS A 8 -1.42 0.69 15.83
C LYS A 8 -1.22 1.67 17.00
N GLU A 9 0.03 2.00 17.33
CA GLU A 9 0.39 2.72 18.57
C GLU A 9 0.03 4.23 18.58
N LEU A 10 -0.42 4.78 17.45
CA LEU A 10 -0.75 6.21 17.34
C LEU A 10 -2.21 6.55 17.67
N PHE A 11 -3.05 5.58 18.04
CA PHE A 11 -4.49 5.79 18.24
C PHE A 11 -5.01 5.10 19.52
N SER A 12 -5.90 5.78 20.26
CA SER A 12 -6.63 5.23 21.41
C SER A 12 -7.75 4.24 21.02
N THR A 13 -7.99 4.10 19.72
CA THR A 13 -9.04 3.30 19.06
C THR A 13 -8.39 2.71 17.80
N SER A 14 -8.64 1.45 17.46
CA SER A 14 -7.88 0.84 16.36
C SER A 14 -8.17 1.56 15.04
N PRO A 15 -7.19 1.75 14.12
CA PRO A 15 -7.44 2.36 12.81
C PRO A 15 -8.54 1.65 12.00
N GLU A 16 -8.69 0.34 12.21
CA GLU A 16 -9.75 -0.48 11.63
C GLU A 16 -11.15 -0.09 12.13
N GLU A 17 -11.31 0.18 13.44
CA GLU A 17 -12.59 0.63 14.02
C GLU A 17 -13.00 2.01 13.48
N ILE A 18 -12.03 2.92 13.37
CA ILE A 18 -12.26 4.26 12.78
C ILE A 18 -12.63 4.13 11.29
N LEU A 19 -11.99 3.22 10.57
CA LEU A 19 -12.34 2.94 9.17
C LEU A 19 -13.74 2.36 9.05
N THR A 20 -14.05 1.34 9.84
CA THR A 20 -15.32 0.61 9.83
C THR A 20 -16.49 1.56 10.08
N SER A 21 -16.38 2.43 11.08
CA SER A 21 -17.41 3.43 11.36
C SER A 21 -17.59 4.44 10.22
N LYS A 22 -16.49 4.92 9.60
CA LYS A 22 -16.56 5.81 8.43
C LYS A 22 -17.17 5.14 7.21
N LEU A 23 -16.77 3.90 6.92
CA LEU A 23 -17.33 3.13 5.80
C LEU A 23 -18.82 2.88 5.99
N GLN A 24 -19.26 2.54 7.20
CA GLN A 24 -20.69 2.39 7.49
C GLN A 24 -21.44 3.70 7.21
N ALA A 25 -20.94 4.83 7.69
CA ALA A 25 -21.55 6.14 7.40
C ALA A 25 -21.60 6.46 5.91
N TYR A 26 -20.59 6.08 5.13
CA TYR A 26 -20.58 6.26 3.67
C TYR A 26 -21.63 5.38 2.97
N LEU A 27 -21.80 4.14 3.44
CA LEU A 27 -22.84 3.25 2.94
C LEU A 27 -24.25 3.76 3.27
N ASP A 28 -24.45 4.28 4.48
CA ASP A 28 -25.73 4.85 4.90
C ASP A 28 -26.10 6.10 4.06
N GLN A 29 -25.09 6.85 3.62
CA GLN A 29 -25.24 7.98 2.69
C GLN A 29 -25.32 7.56 1.21
N GLN A 30 -25.33 6.26 0.92
CA GLN A 30 -25.38 5.70 -0.43
C GLN A 30 -24.27 6.23 -1.37
N MET A 31 -23.09 6.52 -0.82
CA MET A 31 -21.95 7.00 -1.61
C MET A 31 -21.61 6.01 -2.73
N LYS A 32 -21.36 6.55 -3.92
CA LYS A 32 -21.05 5.77 -5.14
C LYS A 32 -19.56 5.67 -5.43
N GLY A 33 -18.77 6.56 -4.85
CA GLY A 33 -17.32 6.62 -5.06
C GLY A 33 -16.56 6.93 -3.77
N LEU A 34 -15.34 6.39 -3.66
CA LEU A 34 -14.43 6.60 -2.54
C LEU A 34 -13.02 6.89 -3.04
N ILE A 35 -12.43 7.96 -2.54
CA ILE A 35 -10.98 8.23 -2.75
C ILE A 35 -10.23 7.70 -1.52
N ILE A 36 -9.22 6.87 -1.73
CA ILE A 36 -8.29 6.39 -0.70
C ILE A 36 -6.92 7.03 -0.97
N ASP A 37 -6.54 8.00 -0.14
CA ASP A 37 -5.27 8.71 -0.26
C ASP A 37 -4.22 8.07 0.66
N VAL A 38 -3.23 7.40 0.05
CA VAL A 38 -2.06 6.81 0.72
C VAL A 38 -0.76 7.49 0.27
N ARG A 39 -0.83 8.68 -0.32
CA ARG A 39 0.35 9.51 -0.59
C ARG A 39 1.09 9.79 0.71
N ASP A 40 2.40 9.73 0.65
CA ASP A 40 3.32 9.96 1.79
C ASP A 40 3.17 8.97 2.96
N ASN A 41 2.41 7.88 2.79
CA ASN A 41 2.27 6.84 3.80
C ASN A 41 3.55 5.97 3.86
N ARG A 42 4.21 5.96 5.02
CA ARG A 42 5.50 5.28 5.24
C ARG A 42 5.37 3.82 5.71
N GLY A 43 4.17 3.26 5.71
CA GLY A 43 3.91 1.86 6.08
C GLY A 43 3.55 1.66 7.54
N GLY A 44 3.85 0.48 8.06
CA GLY A 44 3.44 0.00 9.38
C GLY A 44 3.22 -1.50 9.37
N GLU A 45 2.06 -1.96 9.83
CA GLU A 45 1.71 -3.37 9.90
C GLU A 45 0.94 -3.84 8.66
N ASP A 46 1.45 -4.87 7.97
CA ASP A 46 0.75 -5.47 6.82
C ASP A 46 -0.57 -6.15 7.20
N GLN A 47 -0.71 -6.59 8.45
CA GLN A 47 -1.99 -7.10 8.93
C GLN A 47 -3.07 -6.01 8.89
N LEU A 48 -2.73 -4.77 9.26
CA LEU A 48 -3.68 -3.67 9.22
C LEU A 48 -4.07 -3.31 7.78
N VAL A 49 -3.15 -3.48 6.82
CA VAL A 49 -3.51 -3.39 5.40
C VAL A 49 -4.55 -4.44 5.03
N ALA A 50 -4.32 -5.70 5.41
CA ALA A 50 -5.26 -6.79 5.12
C ALA A 50 -6.63 -6.56 5.77
N ASP A 51 -6.64 -6.10 7.02
CA ASP A 51 -7.85 -5.80 7.79
C ASP A 51 -8.66 -4.65 7.18
N ILE A 52 -7.99 -3.69 6.55
CA ILE A 52 -8.62 -2.57 5.83
C ILE A 52 -9.07 -3.01 4.42
N ALA A 53 -8.20 -3.68 3.66
CA ALA A 53 -8.43 -4.03 2.26
C ALA A 53 -9.58 -5.03 2.07
N ARG A 54 -9.84 -5.89 3.06
CA ARG A 54 -10.98 -6.83 3.06
C ARG A 54 -12.36 -6.17 2.99
N HIS A 55 -12.48 -4.87 3.28
CA HIS A 55 -13.72 -4.12 3.09
C HIS A 55 -14.02 -3.76 1.62
N PHE A 56 -13.04 -3.92 0.72
CA PHE A 56 -13.12 -3.48 -0.67
C PHE A 56 -13.09 -4.62 -1.70
N VAL A 57 -12.93 -5.87 -1.25
CA VAL A 57 -12.96 -7.07 -2.09
C VAL A 57 -14.30 -7.80 -1.98
N GLN A 58 -14.74 -8.44 -3.07
CA GLN A 58 -16.03 -9.18 -3.11
C GLN A 58 -15.86 -10.70 -3.02
N GLU A 59 -14.64 -11.19 -3.25
CA GLU A 59 -14.27 -12.59 -3.12
C GLU A 59 -12.93 -12.70 -2.41
N GLU A 60 -12.59 -13.92 -1.99
CA GLU A 60 -11.32 -14.19 -1.34
C GLU A 60 -10.15 -13.85 -2.27
N HIS A 61 -9.25 -12.98 -1.82
CA HIS A 61 -8.08 -12.54 -2.59
C HIS A 61 -6.79 -12.81 -1.83
N PHE A 62 -5.81 -13.45 -2.47
CA PHE A 62 -4.49 -13.65 -1.85
C PHE A 62 -3.74 -12.33 -1.83
N TYR A 63 -3.26 -11.89 -0.66
CA TYR A 63 -2.53 -10.64 -0.53
C TYR A 63 -1.02 -10.88 -0.47
N GLU A 64 -0.55 -11.71 0.46
CA GLU A 64 0.88 -12.02 0.56
C GLU A 64 1.17 -13.29 1.34
N ILE A 65 2.36 -13.84 1.13
CA ILE A 65 3.05 -14.71 2.08
C ILE A 65 4.45 -14.18 2.29
N THR A 66 4.94 -14.23 3.52
CA THR A 66 6.28 -13.75 3.84
C THR A 66 7.33 -14.86 3.78
N SER A 67 8.57 -14.48 3.52
CA SER A 67 9.74 -15.35 3.70
C SER A 67 10.86 -14.60 4.40
N TYR A 68 11.64 -15.29 5.22
CA TYR A 68 12.75 -14.69 5.97
C TYR A 68 14.06 -15.42 5.72
N TYR A 69 15.17 -14.70 5.76
CA TYR A 69 16.50 -15.27 5.62
C TYR A 69 16.89 -16.06 6.86
N ASN A 70 17.02 -17.37 6.71
CA ASN A 70 17.53 -18.26 7.74
C ASN A 70 19.06 -18.32 7.68
N ARG A 71 19.72 -17.83 8.74
CA ARG A 71 21.19 -17.77 8.83
C ARG A 71 21.86 -19.15 8.95
N TYR A 72 21.14 -20.18 9.41
CA TYR A 72 21.66 -21.53 9.53
C TYR A 72 21.61 -22.30 8.21
N THR A 73 20.57 -22.10 7.42
CA THR A 73 20.38 -22.79 6.13
C THR A 73 20.85 -21.98 4.93
N HIS A 74 21.15 -20.69 5.14
CA HIS A 74 21.53 -19.70 4.13
C HIS A 74 20.49 -19.52 3.02
N LYS A 75 19.20 -19.69 3.34
CA LYS A 75 18.08 -19.61 2.39
C LYS A 75 16.98 -18.72 2.93
N PHE A 76 16.14 -18.20 2.03
CA PHE A 76 14.85 -17.63 2.41
C PHE A 76 13.84 -18.77 2.57
N GLU A 77 13.18 -18.81 3.73
CA GLU A 77 12.20 -19.83 4.09
C GLU A 77 10.83 -19.18 4.27
N LEU A 78 9.79 -19.80 3.72
CA LEU A 78 8.42 -19.30 3.83
C LEU A 78 7.97 -19.34 5.30
N ASN A 79 7.33 -18.26 5.74
CA ASN A 79 6.61 -18.23 7.00
C ASN A 79 5.11 -18.37 6.74
N HIS A 80 4.61 -19.61 6.77
CA HIS A 80 3.20 -19.89 6.51
C HIS A 80 2.24 -19.22 7.51
N ASN A 81 2.70 -18.91 8.73
CA ASN A 81 1.88 -18.21 9.73
C ASN A 81 1.63 -16.74 9.38
N GLU A 82 2.39 -16.18 8.43
CA GLU A 82 2.26 -14.82 7.91
C GLU A 82 1.69 -14.81 6.47
N THR A 83 0.92 -15.86 6.14
CA THR A 83 0.10 -15.85 4.93
C THR A 83 -1.14 -14.99 5.18
N ARG A 84 -1.36 -13.99 4.33
CA ARG A 84 -2.49 -13.05 4.43
C ARG A 84 -3.38 -13.18 3.21
N THR A 85 -4.65 -13.37 3.49
CA THR A 85 -5.72 -13.45 2.51
C THR A 85 -6.80 -12.45 2.90
N LEU A 86 -7.32 -11.73 1.92
CA LEU A 86 -8.41 -10.79 2.09
C LEU A 86 -9.72 -11.56 1.98
N THR A 87 -10.30 -11.93 3.11
CA THR A 87 -11.64 -12.50 3.15
C THR A 87 -12.65 -11.36 3.29
N PRO A 88 -13.58 -11.17 2.32
CA PRO A 88 -14.55 -10.07 2.34
C PRO A 88 -15.26 -9.90 3.68
N THR A 89 -15.49 -8.64 4.10
CA THR A 89 -16.15 -8.36 5.37
C THR A 89 -17.15 -7.21 5.31
N LYS A 90 -17.89 -7.01 6.42
CA LYS A 90 -18.83 -5.91 6.58
C LYS A 90 -18.23 -4.82 7.48
N PRO A 91 -18.45 -3.52 7.17
CA PRO A 91 -19.13 -3.00 5.97
C PRO A 91 -18.36 -3.28 4.68
N SER A 92 -19.04 -3.72 3.62
CA SER A 92 -18.41 -3.95 2.30
C SER A 92 -18.73 -2.77 1.39
N PHE A 93 -17.69 -2.14 0.84
CA PHE A 93 -17.83 -1.06 -0.13
C PHE A 93 -17.47 -1.57 -1.52
N ASN A 94 -18.45 -1.53 -2.43
CA ASN A 94 -18.32 -2.00 -3.81
C ASN A 94 -18.56 -0.89 -4.85
N GLY A 95 -18.48 0.38 -4.44
CA GLY A 95 -18.54 1.52 -5.36
C GLY A 95 -17.21 1.70 -6.12
N ASN A 96 -17.12 2.76 -6.93
CA ASN A 96 -15.88 3.13 -7.60
C ASN A 96 -14.84 3.58 -6.55
N ILE A 97 -13.59 3.16 -6.70
CA ILE A 97 -12.49 3.48 -5.78
C ILE A 97 -11.35 4.10 -6.56
N ALA A 98 -10.93 5.30 -6.17
CA ALA A 98 -9.72 5.94 -6.67
C ALA A 98 -8.65 5.93 -5.58
N ILE A 99 -7.47 5.38 -5.87
CA ILE A 99 -6.36 5.30 -4.91
C ILE A 99 -5.28 6.29 -5.32
N LEU A 100 -4.94 7.24 -4.43
CA LEU A 100 -3.85 8.19 -4.66
C LEU A 100 -2.55 7.65 -4.09
N ILE A 101 -1.52 7.61 -4.93
CA ILE A 101 -0.16 7.15 -4.58
C ILE A 101 0.90 8.17 -5.01
N ASN A 102 2.08 8.11 -4.38
CA ASN A 102 3.26 8.82 -4.86
C ASN A 102 4.55 8.04 -4.50
N SER A 103 5.70 8.56 -4.89
CA SER A 103 7.01 7.94 -4.62
C SER A 103 7.37 7.86 -3.13
N GLN A 104 6.58 8.48 -2.25
CA GLN A 104 6.72 8.45 -0.79
C GLN A 104 5.73 7.50 -0.12
N THR A 105 4.83 6.86 -0.88
CA THR A 105 4.09 5.67 -0.48
C THR A 105 5.06 4.49 -0.43
N VAL A 106 5.36 4.01 0.78
CA VAL A 106 6.49 3.09 1.08
C VAL A 106 6.03 1.97 2.01
N SER A 107 6.64 0.78 1.91
CA SER A 107 6.38 -0.36 2.79
C SER A 107 4.89 -0.69 2.81
N SER A 108 4.25 -1.03 3.93
CA SER A 108 2.81 -1.33 3.97
C SER A 108 1.92 -0.21 3.40
N GLY A 109 2.45 1.01 3.21
CA GLY A 109 1.86 2.11 2.44
C GLY A 109 1.44 1.68 1.03
N GLU A 110 2.25 0.82 0.41
CA GLU A 110 2.06 0.26 -0.93
C GLU A 110 1.08 -0.93 -0.92
N GLY A 111 0.65 -1.37 0.27
CA GLY A 111 -0.14 -2.58 0.45
C GLY A 111 -1.59 -2.47 -0.05
N ILE A 112 -2.30 -1.37 0.23
CA ILE A 112 -3.64 -1.14 -0.33
C ILE A 112 -3.60 -1.06 -1.88
N PRO A 113 -2.75 -0.23 -2.51
CA PRO A 113 -2.69 -0.19 -3.97
C PRO A 113 -2.21 -1.52 -4.56
N LEU A 114 -1.37 -2.31 -3.87
CA LEU A 114 -1.01 -3.68 -4.28
C LEU A 114 -2.24 -4.60 -4.23
N ALA A 115 -2.92 -4.67 -3.09
CA ALA A 115 -4.02 -5.58 -2.79
C ALA A 115 -5.25 -5.40 -3.68
N LEU A 116 -5.51 -4.16 -4.10
CA LEU A 116 -6.72 -3.82 -4.87
C LEU A 116 -6.42 -3.61 -6.37
N LYS A 117 -5.17 -3.78 -6.80
CA LYS A 117 -4.76 -3.60 -8.19
C LYS A 117 -5.52 -4.55 -9.11
N GLY A 118 -6.03 -4.02 -10.22
CA GLY A 118 -6.69 -4.81 -11.26
C GLY A 118 -8.15 -5.17 -10.96
N LEU A 119 -8.70 -4.77 -9.81
CA LEU A 119 -10.13 -4.87 -9.58
C LEU A 119 -10.89 -3.90 -10.51
N PRO A 120 -12.05 -4.30 -11.07
CA PRO A 120 -12.73 -3.55 -12.14
C PRO A 120 -13.29 -2.20 -11.69
N ASN A 121 -13.48 -2.00 -10.38
CA ASN A 121 -13.98 -0.77 -9.77
C ASN A 121 -12.87 0.06 -9.11
N VAL A 122 -11.59 -0.27 -9.31
CA VAL A 122 -10.45 0.40 -8.68
C VAL A 122 -9.61 1.10 -9.75
N THR A 123 -9.16 2.33 -9.47
CA THR A 123 -8.23 3.07 -10.32
C THR A 123 -7.13 3.70 -9.45
N ILE A 124 -5.88 3.35 -9.72
CA ILE A 124 -4.71 3.87 -9.03
C ILE A 124 -4.15 5.07 -9.80
N ILE A 125 -3.89 6.17 -9.11
CA ILE A 125 -3.61 7.47 -9.70
C ILE A 125 -2.44 8.12 -8.98
N GLY A 126 -1.50 8.69 -9.75
CA GLY A 126 -0.37 9.44 -9.20
C GLY A 126 0.53 10.00 -10.29
N PHE A 127 1.44 10.91 -9.92
CA PHE A 127 2.51 11.35 -10.83
C PHE A 127 3.57 10.26 -11.05
N THR A 128 3.78 9.43 -10.04
CA THR A 128 4.83 8.41 -10.00
C THR A 128 4.26 7.08 -9.50
N PRO A 129 4.93 5.95 -9.75
CA PRO A 129 4.75 4.73 -8.96
C PRO A 129 4.99 4.98 -7.47
N THR A 130 4.61 4.02 -6.64
CA THR A 130 5.04 3.94 -5.24
C THR A 130 6.55 3.70 -5.14
N ASN A 131 7.10 3.68 -3.92
CA ASN A 131 8.54 3.63 -3.71
C ASN A 131 9.20 2.33 -4.18
N GLY A 132 8.49 1.20 -4.15
CA GLY A 132 9.08 -0.10 -4.43
C GLY A 132 10.00 -0.59 -3.32
N SER A 133 9.60 -0.34 -2.07
CA SER A 133 10.34 -0.69 -0.85
C SER A 133 9.39 -1.39 0.14
N PHE A 134 9.19 -2.68 -0.05
CA PHE A 134 8.22 -3.53 0.64
C PHE A 134 8.86 -4.71 1.40
N GLY A 135 10.18 -4.78 1.42
CA GLY A 135 10.93 -5.75 2.21
C GLY A 135 10.60 -5.69 3.70
N LEU A 136 10.62 -6.86 4.34
CA LEU A 136 10.30 -7.00 5.76
C LEU A 136 11.53 -6.67 6.60
N TYR A 137 11.29 -5.91 7.66
CA TYR A 137 12.34 -5.37 8.54
C TYR A 137 12.08 -5.78 9.99
N THR A 138 12.07 -7.09 10.25
CA THR A 138 11.73 -7.67 11.56
C THR A 138 12.99 -7.84 12.40
N ALA A 139 14.00 -8.54 11.86
CA ALA A 139 15.29 -8.76 12.48
C ALA A 139 16.40 -8.52 11.43
N PRO A 140 16.60 -7.26 11.01
CA PRO A 140 17.40 -6.92 9.84
C PRO A 140 18.80 -7.53 9.90
N ILE A 141 19.27 -8.00 8.75
CA ILE A 141 20.62 -8.52 8.62
C ILE A 141 21.56 -7.33 8.82
N THR A 142 22.35 -7.41 9.89
CA THR A 142 23.19 -6.31 10.36
C THR A 142 24.65 -6.63 10.08
N ILE A 143 25.33 -5.76 9.36
CA ILE A 143 26.74 -5.86 8.98
C ILE A 143 27.48 -4.73 9.69
N GLN A 144 28.39 -5.10 10.58
CA GLN A 144 29.30 -4.18 11.25
C GLN A 144 30.49 -3.90 10.35
N LEU A 145 30.79 -2.62 10.12
CA LEU A 145 31.91 -2.16 9.32
C LEU A 145 32.97 -1.49 10.22
N PRO A 146 34.22 -1.31 9.73
CA PRO A 146 35.23 -0.53 10.44
C PRO A 146 34.72 0.86 10.84
N GLU A 147 35.34 1.48 11.84
CA GLU A 147 34.97 2.80 12.35
C GLU A 147 33.52 2.91 12.91
N GLY A 148 32.87 1.77 13.19
CA GLY A 148 31.56 1.73 13.85
C GLY A 148 30.37 1.97 12.92
N TYR A 149 30.56 1.94 11.60
CA TYR A 149 29.45 1.99 10.66
C TYR A 149 28.64 0.69 10.68
N VAL A 150 27.33 0.82 10.48
CA VAL A 150 26.41 -0.32 10.44
C VAL A 150 25.63 -0.27 9.14
N VAL A 151 25.63 -1.36 8.38
CA VAL A 151 24.72 -1.56 7.25
C VAL A 151 23.65 -2.54 7.67
N GLN A 152 22.39 -2.16 7.47
CA GLN A 152 21.25 -3.03 7.71
C GLN A 152 20.52 -3.28 6.39
N VAL A 153 20.16 -4.52 6.15
CA VAL A 153 19.34 -4.91 5.00
C VAL A 153 18.10 -5.66 5.49
N PRO A 154 16.96 -5.55 4.77
CA PRO A 154 15.75 -6.31 5.07
C PRO A 154 16.05 -7.80 5.22
N ASP A 155 15.46 -8.43 6.24
CA ASP A 155 15.63 -9.85 6.53
C ASP A 155 14.53 -10.71 5.91
N GLY A 156 13.45 -10.10 5.41
CA GLY A 156 12.37 -10.82 4.75
C GLY A 156 11.81 -10.16 3.50
N ARG A 157 10.92 -10.91 2.83
CA ARG A 157 10.32 -10.58 1.54
C ARG A 157 8.83 -10.86 1.60
N SER A 158 8.02 -9.97 1.03
CA SER A 158 6.62 -10.24 0.69
C SER A 158 6.55 -10.88 -0.69
N LEU A 159 5.81 -11.99 -0.80
CA LEU A 159 5.68 -12.79 -2.01
C LEU A 159 4.22 -12.97 -2.43
N ASN A 160 4.00 -13.04 -3.75
CA ASN A 160 2.68 -13.34 -4.33
C ASN A 160 2.37 -14.85 -4.21
N ARG A 161 1.20 -15.26 -4.76
CA ARG A 161 0.75 -16.67 -4.76
C ARG A 161 1.73 -17.63 -5.46
N ASN A 162 2.55 -17.14 -6.37
CA ASN A 162 3.57 -17.90 -7.09
C ASN A 162 4.95 -17.87 -6.39
N HIS A 163 5.02 -17.29 -5.18
CA HIS A 163 6.25 -17.06 -4.43
C HIS A 163 7.25 -16.10 -5.10
N GLU A 164 6.77 -15.18 -5.93
CA GLU A 164 7.57 -14.13 -6.54
C GLU A 164 7.50 -12.86 -5.70
N ILE A 165 8.61 -12.12 -5.61
CA ILE A 165 8.66 -10.83 -4.91
C ILE A 165 7.70 -9.84 -5.58
N GLN A 166 6.84 -9.18 -4.79
CA GLN A 166 5.70 -8.44 -5.32
C GLN A 166 6.03 -7.01 -5.75
N VAL A 167 6.60 -6.22 -4.82
CA VAL A 167 6.65 -4.76 -4.91
C VAL A 167 8.07 -4.21 -4.91
N ASP A 168 9.00 -4.88 -4.22
CA ASP A 168 10.39 -4.43 -4.15
C ASP A 168 11.01 -4.25 -5.53
N SER A 169 11.82 -3.20 -5.67
CA SER A 169 12.51 -2.93 -6.92
C SER A 169 13.54 -4.01 -7.27
N ASP A 170 13.55 -4.40 -8.54
CA ASP A 170 14.56 -5.30 -9.09
C ASP A 170 15.91 -4.59 -9.35
N PHE A 171 16.89 -5.33 -9.87
CA PHE A 171 18.22 -4.81 -10.18
C PHE A 171 18.22 -3.70 -11.26
N SER A 172 17.14 -3.56 -12.03
CA SER A 172 16.96 -2.48 -13.02
C SER A 172 16.32 -1.23 -12.42
N GLY A 173 15.99 -1.26 -11.13
CA GLY A 173 15.30 -0.19 -10.41
C GLY A 173 13.79 -0.16 -10.70
N LYS A 174 13.23 -1.25 -11.26
CA LYS A 174 11.79 -1.37 -11.50
C LYS A 174 11.13 -2.05 -10.32
N GLY A 175 10.19 -1.36 -9.70
CA GLY A 175 9.37 -1.84 -8.60
C GLY A 175 8.23 -0.87 -8.34
N GLY A 176 7.56 -1.06 -7.21
CA GLY A 176 6.43 -0.26 -6.80
C GLY A 176 5.15 -0.59 -7.56
N VAL A 177 4.03 -0.16 -6.99
CA VAL A 177 2.73 -0.19 -7.63
C VAL A 177 2.66 0.97 -8.61
N THR A 178 2.64 0.65 -9.90
CA THR A 178 2.41 1.62 -10.98
C THR A 178 0.95 2.11 -10.99
N PRO A 179 0.69 3.42 -11.18
CA PRO A 179 -0.66 3.92 -11.33
C PRO A 179 -1.30 3.47 -12.66
N ASP A 180 -2.61 3.24 -12.64
CA ASP A 180 -3.41 3.04 -13.86
C ASP A 180 -3.53 4.34 -14.66
N ILE A 181 -3.64 5.48 -13.95
CA ILE A 181 -3.55 6.83 -14.53
C ILE A 181 -2.27 7.51 -14.02
N GLN A 182 -1.23 7.47 -14.84
CA GLN A 182 -0.02 8.24 -14.59
C GLN A 182 -0.22 9.69 -15.05
N ILE A 183 -0.27 10.62 -14.09
CA ILE A 183 -0.42 12.04 -14.38
C ILE A 183 0.89 12.56 -15.00
N PRO A 184 0.86 13.18 -16.19
CA PRO A 184 2.06 13.72 -16.78
C PRO A 184 2.67 14.84 -15.92
N LEU A 185 3.96 14.74 -15.62
CA LEU A 185 4.70 15.81 -14.94
C LEU A 185 5.17 16.85 -15.96
N THR A 186 4.28 17.79 -16.31
CA THR A 186 4.54 18.90 -17.22
C THR A 186 4.76 20.18 -16.42
N LYS A 187 5.23 21.24 -17.09
CA LYS A 187 5.31 22.59 -16.47
C LYS A 187 3.95 23.05 -15.93
N GLU A 188 2.87 22.72 -16.64
CA GLU A 188 1.51 23.09 -16.24
C GLU A 188 1.06 22.33 -15.00
N THR A 189 1.15 21.00 -14.99
CA THR A 189 0.74 20.20 -13.82
C THR A 189 1.62 20.50 -12.60
N PHE A 190 2.91 20.77 -12.81
CA PHE A 190 3.80 21.23 -11.74
C PHE A 190 3.37 22.59 -11.17
N LYS A 191 3.13 23.59 -12.03
CA LYS A 191 2.67 24.92 -11.59
C LYS A 191 1.35 24.81 -10.82
N THR A 192 0.37 24.11 -11.38
CA THR A 192 -0.94 23.91 -10.76
C THR A 192 -0.81 23.30 -9.35
N LYS A 193 0.03 22.27 -9.18
CA LYS A 193 0.24 21.61 -7.89
C LYS A 193 1.04 22.45 -6.90
N TYR A 194 2.23 22.90 -7.30
CA TYR A 194 3.23 23.42 -6.36
C TYR A 194 3.28 24.96 -6.27
N VAL A 195 2.72 25.67 -7.25
CA VAL A 195 2.67 27.14 -7.27
C VAL A 195 1.27 27.64 -6.95
N ASP A 196 0.26 27.07 -7.62
CA ASP A 196 -1.12 27.51 -7.46
C ASP A 196 -1.83 26.81 -6.28
N GLY A 197 -1.24 25.73 -5.73
CA GLY A 197 -1.73 25.02 -4.56
C GLY A 197 -2.95 24.12 -4.81
N ILE A 198 -3.22 23.77 -6.07
CA ILE A 198 -4.35 22.91 -6.46
C ILE A 198 -3.91 21.44 -6.46
N ASP A 199 -4.63 20.57 -5.77
CA ASP A 199 -4.32 19.15 -5.74
C ASP A 199 -4.72 18.46 -7.07
N VAL A 200 -3.78 18.45 -8.03
CA VAL A 200 -3.97 17.83 -9.35
C VAL A 200 -4.34 16.35 -9.24
N GLU A 201 -3.72 15.59 -8.34
CA GLU A 201 -4.03 14.16 -8.19
C GLU A 201 -5.47 13.94 -7.71
N LEU A 202 -5.92 14.77 -6.78
CA LEU A 202 -7.30 14.73 -6.29
C LEU A 202 -8.31 15.03 -7.40
N GLU A 203 -8.04 15.99 -8.27
CA GLU A 203 -8.91 16.30 -9.42
C GLU A 203 -9.01 15.12 -10.40
N TYR A 204 -7.90 14.42 -10.66
CA TYR A 204 -7.92 13.19 -11.46
C TYR A 204 -8.71 12.08 -10.78
N ALA A 205 -8.58 11.92 -9.46
CA ALA A 205 -9.35 10.93 -8.71
C ALA A 205 -10.86 11.24 -8.71
N ILE A 206 -11.26 12.50 -8.56
CA ILE A 206 -12.67 12.90 -8.66
C ILE A 206 -13.24 12.54 -10.03
N LYS A 207 -12.49 12.81 -11.11
CA LYS A 207 -12.90 12.45 -12.48
C LYS A 207 -12.98 10.95 -12.70
N ALA A 208 -12.07 10.17 -12.12
CA ALA A 208 -12.07 8.71 -12.24
C ALA A 208 -13.26 8.03 -11.53
N LEU A 209 -13.94 8.73 -10.62
CA LEU A 209 -15.11 8.22 -9.92
C LEU A 209 -16.45 8.50 -10.62
N GLN A 210 -16.46 9.35 -11.65
CA GLN A 210 -17.65 9.73 -12.43
C GLN A 210 -18.00 8.67 -13.47
#